data_AF-W9HGI9-F1
#
_entry.id   AF-W9HGI9-F1
#
_cell.length_a   1.000
_cell.length_b   1.000
_cell.length_c   1.000
_cell.angle_alpha   90.00
_cell.angle_beta   90.00
_cell.angle_gamma   90.00
#
_symmetry.space_group_name_H-M   'P 1'
#
loop_
_entity.id
_entity.type
_entity.pdbx_description
1 polymer ?
#
loop_
_entity_poly.entity_id
_entity_poly.type
_entity_poly.pdbx_seq_one_letter_code
_entity_poly.pdbx_strand_id
1 'polypeptide(L)'
;MSQQSQVKVQLLFVPGCPLVAKVRSTLNDCLAKTHPHITVEELVRDYHSPTLLVNGFDVTGQPQTEVGQTRYRLDVPNEEQIFAAIRGLPVLSYDDATEAEVEVAAFQILLRTGERVKAESVSEEMRKKLDEVTADLKALQCKGHVQLDSEGLIVGAGGLSSIPTKHELSVDGRRFWAWCAFDVIGIFGALQASGFAISVDPSTMGKLVINFVRGVPHETELKVFMADRPAGRSVCHDWCWKVNFFSSKSSAEAWTKANRITGSLISVENLMAAARQAWSRHGTQRKN
;
A
#
# COMPACT_ATOMS: atom_id res chain seq x y z
N MET A 1 -9.87 5.41 21.17
CA MET A 1 -9.00 4.29 20.75
C MET A 1 -9.56 3.80 19.44
N SER A 2 -8.94 4.17 18.29
CA SER A 2 -9.40 3.71 16.97
C SER A 2 -9.21 2.20 16.93
N GLN A 3 -10.33 1.50 16.71
CA GLN A 3 -10.37 0.06 16.58
C GLN A 3 -9.96 -0.22 15.14
N GLN A 4 -8.64 -0.36 14.92
CA GLN A 4 -8.12 -0.66 13.60
C GLN A 4 -8.86 -1.87 13.03
N SER A 5 -9.47 -1.69 11.87
CA SER A 5 -10.27 -2.72 11.20
C SER A 5 -9.47 -4.01 11.09
N GLN A 6 -10.00 -5.10 11.68
CA GLN A 6 -9.34 -6.40 11.68
C GLN A 6 -9.11 -6.86 10.24
N VAL A 7 -7.89 -7.30 9.91
CA VAL A 7 -7.58 -7.86 8.58
C VAL A 7 -8.44 -9.10 8.37
N LYS A 8 -9.36 -9.05 7.40
CA LYS A 8 -10.23 -10.17 7.06
C LYS A 8 -9.54 -11.05 6.03
N VAL A 9 -9.28 -12.31 6.37
CA VAL A 9 -8.70 -13.28 5.43
C VAL A 9 -9.71 -14.38 5.13
N GLN A 10 -9.93 -14.67 3.85
CA GLN A 10 -10.88 -15.70 3.41
C GLN A 10 -10.22 -16.63 2.39
N LEU A 11 -10.36 -17.94 2.58
CA LEU A 11 -9.94 -18.96 1.61
C LEU A 11 -11.19 -19.57 0.96
N LEU A 12 -11.41 -19.23 -0.31
CA LEU A 12 -12.56 -19.64 -1.11
C LEU A 12 -12.19 -20.84 -1.98
N PHE A 13 -12.99 -21.91 -1.95
CA PHE A 13 -12.71 -23.08 -2.79
C PHE A 13 -13.92 -23.97 -3.07
N VAL A 14 -13.79 -24.81 -4.10
CA VAL A 14 -14.75 -25.88 -4.41
C VAL A 14 -14.38 -27.17 -3.66
N PRO A 15 -15.36 -28.04 -3.35
CA PRO A 15 -15.07 -29.37 -2.81
C PRO A 15 -14.06 -30.14 -3.68
N GLY A 16 -13.07 -30.77 -3.06
CA GLY A 16 -12.08 -31.62 -3.75
C GLY A 16 -11.02 -30.87 -4.56
N CYS A 17 -10.92 -29.53 -4.48
CA CYS A 17 -9.86 -28.81 -5.17
C CYS A 17 -8.45 -29.24 -4.68
N PRO A 18 -7.56 -29.73 -5.57
CA PRO A 18 -6.28 -30.32 -5.17
C PRO A 18 -5.27 -29.28 -4.64
N LEU A 19 -5.43 -28.00 -5.00
CA LEU A 19 -4.49 -26.94 -4.65
C LEU A 19 -4.80 -26.23 -3.33
N VAL A 20 -5.97 -26.49 -2.71
CA VAL A 20 -6.38 -25.84 -1.45
C VAL A 20 -5.40 -26.13 -0.33
N ALA A 21 -4.94 -27.38 -0.21
CA ALA A 21 -4.00 -27.76 0.85
C ALA A 21 -2.68 -26.97 0.76
N LYS A 22 -2.20 -26.72 -0.47
CA LYS A 22 -1.01 -25.90 -0.72
C LYS A 22 -1.22 -24.46 -0.28
N VAL A 23 -2.31 -23.83 -0.73
CA VAL A 23 -2.62 -22.42 -0.38
C VAL A 23 -2.81 -22.27 1.13
N ARG A 24 -3.51 -23.19 1.78
CA ARG A 24 -3.69 -23.21 3.24
C ARG A 24 -2.35 -23.31 3.98
N SER A 25 -1.47 -24.21 3.55
CA SER A 25 -0.14 -24.35 4.16
C SER A 25 0.68 -23.06 4.03
N THR A 26 0.76 -22.50 2.82
CA THR A 26 1.51 -21.26 2.59
C THR A 26 0.93 -20.09 3.39
N LEU A 27 -0.41 -19.98 3.49
CA LEU A 27 -1.06 -18.98 4.33
C LEU A 27 -0.69 -19.15 5.81
N ASN A 28 -0.77 -20.37 6.34
CA ASN A 28 -0.43 -20.64 7.74
C ASN A 28 1.03 -20.31 8.06
N ASP A 29 1.96 -20.63 7.15
CA ASP A 29 3.38 -20.28 7.30
C ASP A 29 3.59 -18.76 7.32
N CYS A 30 2.85 -18.02 6.48
CA CYS A 30 2.87 -16.56 6.50
C CYS A 30 2.31 -16.01 7.81
N LEU A 31 1.15 -16.51 8.25
CA LEU A 31 0.48 -16.05 9.46
C LEU A 31 1.33 -16.29 10.71
N ALA A 32 2.03 -17.42 10.79
CA ALA A 32 2.97 -17.72 11.87
C ALA A 32 4.15 -16.72 11.95
N LYS A 33 4.49 -16.07 10.83
CA LYS A 33 5.55 -15.05 10.71
C LYS A 33 5.03 -13.62 10.83
N THR A 34 3.71 -13.42 10.92
CA THR A 34 3.10 -12.09 11.09
C THR A 34 2.54 -11.93 12.50
N HIS A 35 2.71 -10.75 13.10
CA HIS A 35 2.25 -10.44 14.45
C HIS A 35 0.79 -9.91 14.65
N PRO A 36 -0.21 -10.03 13.74
CA PRO A 36 -1.60 -9.69 14.06
C PRO A 36 -2.51 -10.88 14.40
N HIS A 37 -3.56 -10.62 15.19
CA HIS A 37 -4.71 -11.50 15.41
C HIS A 37 -5.59 -11.60 14.14
N ILE A 38 -5.10 -12.29 13.12
CA ILE A 38 -5.84 -12.52 11.87
C ILE A 38 -6.71 -13.76 12.03
N THR A 39 -8.00 -13.63 11.75
CA THR A 39 -8.92 -14.76 11.63
C THR A 39 -9.04 -15.14 10.16
N VAL A 40 -8.90 -16.45 9.87
CA VAL A 40 -9.10 -17.01 8.53
C VAL A 40 -10.47 -17.67 8.47
N GLU A 41 -11.28 -17.26 7.51
CA GLU A 41 -12.56 -17.89 7.19
C GLU A 41 -12.41 -18.78 5.96
N GLU A 42 -12.76 -20.05 6.05
CA GLU A 42 -12.78 -20.96 4.90
C GLU A 42 -14.21 -21.11 4.37
N LEU A 43 -14.40 -20.83 3.08
CA LEU A 43 -15.72 -20.87 2.43
C LEU A 43 -15.71 -21.85 1.27
N VAL A 44 -16.62 -22.84 1.34
CA VAL A 44 -16.74 -23.90 0.34
C VAL A 44 -18.00 -23.71 -0.50
N ARG A 45 -17.84 -23.24 -1.75
CA ARG A 45 -18.91 -23.07 -2.75
C ARG A 45 -18.33 -23.19 -4.17
N ASP A 46 -19.14 -22.93 -5.19
CA ASP A 46 -18.82 -22.86 -6.62
C ASP A 46 -17.97 -21.64 -7.01
N TYR A 47 -16.86 -21.43 -6.29
CA TYR A 47 -15.88 -20.38 -6.53
C TYR A 47 -14.85 -20.75 -7.62
N HIS A 48 -14.17 -19.74 -8.17
CA HIS A 48 -12.92 -19.93 -8.89
C HIS A 48 -11.82 -20.35 -7.90
N SER A 49 -11.37 -21.61 -7.96
CA SER A 49 -10.75 -22.28 -6.80
C SER A 49 -9.28 -22.69 -7.03
N PRO A 50 -8.40 -22.54 -6.02
CA PRO A 50 -8.60 -21.85 -4.74
C PRO A 50 -8.31 -20.35 -4.85
N THR A 51 -9.08 -19.51 -4.15
CA THR A 51 -8.87 -18.06 -4.12
C THR A 51 -8.66 -17.59 -2.68
N LEU A 52 -7.56 -16.88 -2.45
CA LEU A 52 -7.25 -16.28 -1.15
C LEU A 52 -7.56 -14.79 -1.21
N LEU A 53 -8.45 -14.34 -0.33
CA LEU A 53 -8.83 -12.94 -0.19
C LEU A 53 -8.23 -12.35 1.07
N VAL A 54 -7.73 -11.11 0.97
CA VAL A 54 -7.36 -10.27 2.11
C VAL A 54 -8.13 -8.95 1.98
N ASN A 55 -8.98 -8.62 2.95
CA ASN A 55 -9.91 -7.49 2.90
C ASN A 55 -10.74 -7.44 1.60
N GLY A 56 -11.13 -8.62 1.10
CA GLY A 56 -11.88 -8.74 -0.15
C GLY A 56 -11.05 -8.56 -1.42
N PHE A 57 -9.72 -8.40 -1.34
CA PHE A 57 -8.83 -8.39 -2.50
C PHE A 57 -8.25 -9.77 -2.75
N ASP A 58 -8.31 -10.25 -4.01
CA ASP A 58 -7.62 -11.47 -4.41
C ASP A 58 -6.10 -11.23 -4.40
N VAL A 59 -5.39 -11.97 -3.56
CA VAL A 59 -3.94 -11.83 -3.34
C VAL A 59 -3.12 -11.94 -4.63
N THR A 60 -3.63 -12.64 -5.64
CA THR A 60 -3.00 -12.78 -6.96
C THR A 60 -3.14 -11.56 -7.87
N GLY A 61 -4.00 -10.60 -7.49
CA GLY A 61 -4.36 -9.44 -8.29
C GLY A 61 -5.38 -9.70 -9.40
N GLN A 62 -5.90 -10.93 -9.52
CA GLN A 62 -6.94 -11.23 -10.50
C GLN A 62 -8.29 -10.60 -10.10
N PRO A 63 -9.12 -10.18 -11.07
CA PRO A 63 -10.48 -9.75 -10.78
C PRO A 63 -11.26 -10.85 -10.08
N GLN A 64 -12.07 -10.49 -9.09
CA GLN A 64 -13.01 -11.44 -8.50
C GLN A 64 -14.06 -11.82 -9.54
N THR A 65 -14.15 -13.11 -9.82
CA THR A 65 -15.24 -13.68 -10.62
C THR A 65 -16.47 -13.90 -9.74
N GLU A 66 -17.65 -13.65 -10.29
CA GLU A 66 -18.92 -13.95 -9.60
C GLU A 66 -19.05 -15.45 -9.30
N VAL A 67 -19.81 -15.75 -8.24
CA VAL A 67 -20.19 -17.10 -7.84
C VAL A 67 -20.96 -17.77 -9.00
N GLY A 68 -20.60 -19.00 -9.37
CA GLY A 68 -21.24 -19.74 -10.48
C GLY A 68 -20.35 -20.04 -11.69
N GLN A 69 -19.09 -19.57 -11.71
CA GLN A 69 -18.10 -19.92 -12.73
C GLN A 69 -17.06 -20.90 -12.17
N THR A 70 -17.38 -22.20 -12.22
CA THR A 70 -16.52 -23.28 -11.70
C THR A 70 -15.28 -23.47 -12.55
N ARG A 71 -14.11 -23.02 -12.08
CA ARG A 71 -12.83 -23.37 -12.68
C ARG A 71 -11.76 -23.58 -11.61
N TYR A 72 -10.94 -24.59 -11.82
CA TYR A 72 -9.66 -24.72 -11.11
C TYR A 72 -8.69 -23.72 -11.69
N ARG A 73 -8.01 -22.98 -10.81
CA ARG A 73 -6.97 -22.02 -11.20
C ARG A 73 -5.61 -22.53 -10.77
N LEU A 74 -4.60 -22.28 -11.60
CA LEU A 74 -3.21 -22.71 -11.34
C LEU A 74 -2.35 -21.57 -10.78
N ASP A 75 -2.76 -20.34 -10.99
CA ASP A 75 -2.16 -19.11 -10.49
C ASP A 75 -2.54 -18.89 -9.02
N VAL A 76 -2.06 -19.77 -8.15
CA VAL A 76 -2.25 -19.67 -6.70
C VAL A 76 -1.21 -18.75 -6.07
N PRO A 77 -1.56 -18.00 -4.99
CA PRO A 77 -0.66 -17.02 -4.41
C PRO A 77 0.58 -17.65 -3.78
N ASN A 78 1.73 -16.98 -3.90
CA ASN A 78 2.98 -17.34 -3.23
C ASN A 78 3.15 -16.60 -1.88
N GLU A 79 4.18 -16.96 -1.11
CA GLU A 79 4.48 -16.38 0.21
C GLU A 79 4.68 -14.85 0.16
N GLU A 80 5.40 -14.35 -0.85
CA GLU A 80 5.65 -12.91 -1.00
C GLU A 80 4.37 -12.13 -1.28
N GLN A 81 3.47 -12.65 -2.13
CA GLN A 81 2.18 -12.03 -2.41
C GLN A 81 1.28 -12.01 -1.18
N ILE A 82 1.28 -13.09 -0.38
CA ILE A 82 0.51 -13.15 0.88
C ILE A 82 1.04 -12.11 1.88
N PHE A 83 2.36 -12.00 2.05
CA PHE A 83 2.93 -10.95 2.89
C PHE A 83 2.61 -9.54 2.38
N ALA A 84 2.69 -9.32 1.06
CA ALA A 84 2.36 -8.05 0.45
C ALA A 84 0.91 -7.64 0.76
N ALA A 85 -0.03 -8.58 0.61
CA ALA A 85 -1.44 -8.34 0.89
C ALA A 85 -1.71 -8.08 2.39
N ILE A 86 -1.21 -8.95 3.28
CA ILE A 86 -1.47 -8.85 4.73
C ILE A 86 -0.84 -7.58 5.32
N ARG A 87 0.38 -7.22 4.88
CA ARG A 87 1.12 -6.06 5.42
C ARG A 87 0.73 -4.75 4.74
N GLY A 88 0.38 -4.80 3.45
CA GLY A 88 0.19 -3.62 2.60
C GLY A 88 -1.25 -3.11 2.53
N LEU A 89 -2.25 -3.99 2.38
CA LEU A 89 -3.64 -3.57 2.21
C LEU A 89 -4.21 -2.78 3.39
N PRO A 90 -3.81 -3.02 4.66
CA PRO A 90 -4.23 -2.20 5.79
C PRO A 90 -3.48 -0.85 5.92
N VAL A 91 -2.49 -0.56 5.06
CA VAL A 91 -1.67 0.67 5.19
C VAL A 91 -2.53 1.92 5.04
N LEU A 92 -3.40 1.94 4.03
CA LEU A 92 -4.36 3.01 3.75
C LEU A 92 -5.81 2.54 4.01
N SER A 93 -6.03 1.83 5.11
CA SER A 93 -7.38 1.51 5.58
C SER A 93 -7.94 2.66 6.42
N TYR A 94 -9.18 3.04 6.13
CA TYR A 94 -9.90 4.08 6.87
C TYR A 94 -11.11 3.45 7.54
N ASP A 95 -11.29 3.72 8.83
CA ASP A 95 -12.51 3.34 9.54
C ASP A 95 -13.66 4.31 9.18
N ASP A 96 -13.31 5.55 8.80
CA ASP A 96 -14.24 6.61 8.41
C ASP A 96 -14.14 6.91 6.91
N ALA A 97 -15.28 6.85 6.21
CA ALA A 97 -15.36 7.14 4.79
C ALA A 97 -15.10 8.63 4.48
N THR A 98 -15.47 9.57 5.38
CA THR A 98 -15.26 10.99 5.13
C THR A 98 -13.79 11.36 5.20
N GLU A 99 -13.06 10.82 6.18
CA GLU A 99 -11.61 10.98 6.26
C GLU A 99 -10.91 10.46 5.01
N ALA A 100 -11.33 9.31 4.49
CA ALA A 100 -10.78 8.76 3.24
C ALA A 100 -10.99 9.70 2.06
N GLU A 101 -12.17 10.32 1.94
CA GLU A 101 -12.46 11.30 0.89
C GLU A 101 -11.62 12.57 1.01
N VAL A 102 -11.40 13.06 2.25
CA VAL A 102 -10.56 14.25 2.52
C VAL A 102 -9.11 13.98 2.14
N GLU A 103 -8.57 12.83 2.53
CA GLU A 103 -7.21 12.43 2.17
C GLU A 103 -7.04 12.31 0.66
N VAL A 104 -7.97 11.62 -0.03
CA VAL A 104 -7.93 11.49 -1.49
C VAL A 104 -8.02 12.85 -2.17
N ALA A 105 -8.87 13.75 -1.72
CA ALA A 105 -8.96 15.10 -2.27
C ALA A 105 -7.64 15.88 -2.10
N ALA A 106 -7.03 15.82 -0.91
CA ALA A 106 -5.73 16.44 -0.66
C ALA A 106 -4.63 15.85 -1.57
N PHE A 107 -4.59 14.52 -1.74
CA PHE A 107 -3.69 13.84 -2.65
C PHE A 107 -3.85 14.32 -4.10
N GLN A 108 -5.09 14.42 -4.61
CA GLN A 108 -5.34 14.87 -5.98
C GLN A 108 -4.90 16.32 -6.20
N ILE A 109 -5.16 17.19 -5.22
CA ILE A 109 -4.73 18.59 -5.31
C ILE A 109 -3.20 18.65 -5.32
N LEU A 110 -2.51 17.94 -4.42
CA LEU A 110 -1.04 17.85 -4.41
C LEU A 110 -0.50 17.36 -5.75
N LEU A 111 -1.05 16.29 -6.31
CA LEU A 111 -0.62 15.74 -7.59
C LEU A 111 -0.79 16.75 -8.74
N ARG A 112 -1.91 17.49 -8.74
CA ARG A 112 -2.22 18.48 -9.78
C ARG A 112 -1.35 19.74 -9.67
N THR A 113 -1.08 20.23 -8.45
CA THR A 113 -0.38 21.50 -8.22
C THR A 113 1.12 21.33 -8.06
N GLY A 114 1.59 20.23 -7.46
CA GLY A 114 2.99 20.07 -7.06
C GLY A 114 3.41 20.97 -5.90
N GLU A 115 2.45 21.61 -5.23
CA GLU A 115 2.68 22.65 -4.24
C GLU A 115 1.96 22.33 -2.93
N ARG A 116 2.37 22.99 -1.85
CA ARG A 116 1.66 22.95 -0.55
C ARG A 116 0.20 23.39 -0.71
N VAL A 117 -0.71 22.67 -0.06
CA VAL A 117 -2.17 22.82 -0.24
C VAL A 117 -2.83 23.42 1.00
N LYS A 118 -3.76 24.35 0.79
CA LYS A 118 -4.59 24.94 1.84
C LYS A 118 -5.80 24.05 2.17
N ALA A 119 -6.23 24.03 3.43
CA ALA A 119 -7.44 23.31 3.83
C ALA A 119 -8.69 23.83 3.09
N GLU A 120 -8.72 25.13 2.78
CA GLU A 120 -9.74 25.79 1.97
C GLU A 120 -9.86 25.18 0.58
N SER A 121 -8.74 24.85 -0.08
CA SER A 121 -8.76 24.21 -1.40
C SER A 121 -9.40 22.82 -1.35
N VAL A 122 -9.17 22.07 -0.27
CA VAL A 122 -9.81 20.76 -0.05
C VAL A 122 -11.31 20.95 0.22
N SER A 123 -11.67 21.93 1.07
CA SER A 123 -13.06 22.28 1.38
C SER A 123 -13.85 22.67 0.12
N GLU A 124 -13.28 23.49 -0.74
CA GLU A 124 -13.87 23.92 -2.02
C GLU A 124 -14.08 22.74 -2.99
N GLU A 125 -13.03 21.92 -3.21
CA GLU A 125 -13.09 20.74 -4.10
C GLU A 125 -14.14 19.72 -3.63
N MET A 126 -14.27 19.55 -2.31
CA MET A 126 -15.23 18.61 -1.71
C MET A 126 -16.63 19.20 -1.51
N ARG A 127 -16.78 20.53 -1.62
CA ARG A 127 -18.01 21.26 -1.24
C ARG A 127 -18.47 20.94 0.20
N LYS A 128 -17.51 20.80 1.12
CA LYS A 128 -17.72 20.56 2.56
C LYS A 128 -17.35 21.81 3.35
N LYS A 129 -17.85 21.95 4.58
CA LYS A 129 -17.49 23.08 5.44
C LYS A 129 -16.01 22.99 5.83
N LEU A 130 -15.34 24.15 5.88
CA LEU A 130 -13.92 24.24 6.24
C LEU A 130 -13.62 23.62 7.61
N ASP A 131 -14.49 23.83 8.60
CA ASP A 131 -14.31 23.29 9.96
C ASP A 131 -14.35 21.76 9.98
N GLU A 132 -15.24 21.15 9.19
CA GLU A 132 -15.35 19.68 9.05
C GLU A 132 -14.08 19.12 8.39
N VAL A 133 -13.64 19.70 7.27
CA VAL A 133 -12.40 19.31 6.58
C VAL A 133 -11.17 19.48 7.47
N THR A 134 -11.10 20.57 8.25
CA THR A 134 -9.99 20.82 9.16
C THR A 134 -9.96 19.79 10.31
N ALA A 135 -11.12 19.37 10.81
CA ALA A 135 -11.19 18.32 11.82
C ALA A 135 -10.70 16.97 11.25
N ASP A 136 -11.14 16.61 10.04
CA ASP A 136 -10.72 15.39 9.35
C ASP A 136 -9.22 15.41 9.04
N LEU A 137 -8.67 16.53 8.56
CA LEU A 137 -7.23 16.69 8.31
C LEU A 137 -6.39 16.48 9.59
N LYS A 138 -6.86 16.99 10.74
CA LYS A 138 -6.20 16.75 12.04
C LYS A 138 -6.26 15.28 12.44
N ALA A 139 -7.41 14.63 12.26
CA ALA A 139 -7.56 13.20 12.54
C ALA A 139 -6.64 12.35 11.66
N LEU A 140 -6.58 12.66 10.36
CA LEU A 140 -5.68 12.04 9.38
C LEU A 140 -4.21 12.28 9.73
N GLN A 141 -3.84 13.48 10.19
CA GLN A 141 -2.48 13.80 10.64
C GLN A 141 -2.08 12.93 11.83
N CYS A 142 -2.96 12.78 12.84
CA CYS A 142 -2.70 11.92 13.99
C CYS A 142 -2.50 10.45 13.58
N LYS A 143 -3.21 9.98 12.57
CA LYS A 143 -3.09 8.62 12.01
C LYS A 143 -1.89 8.47 11.03
N GLY A 144 -1.30 9.58 10.61
CA GLY A 144 -0.17 9.62 9.68
C GLY A 144 -0.54 9.42 8.22
N HIS A 145 -1.78 9.74 7.83
CA HIS A 145 -2.26 9.71 6.45
C HIS A 145 -2.13 11.07 5.74
N VAL A 146 -1.95 12.15 6.50
CA VAL A 146 -1.69 13.50 6.02
C VAL A 146 -0.52 14.10 6.80
N GLN A 147 0.30 14.92 6.14
CA GLN A 147 1.35 15.71 6.75
C GLN A 147 1.07 17.20 6.51
N LEU A 148 1.05 17.96 7.61
CA LEU A 148 0.96 19.42 7.59
C LEU A 148 2.32 20.03 7.94
N ASP A 149 2.67 21.17 7.35
CA ASP A 149 3.83 21.97 7.73
C ASP A 149 3.55 22.86 8.96
N SER A 150 4.52 23.67 9.36
CA SER A 150 4.40 24.58 10.51
C SER A 150 3.38 25.70 10.32
N GLU A 151 2.99 25.99 9.07
CA GLU A 151 1.94 26.96 8.74
C GLU A 151 0.55 26.29 8.67
N GLY A 152 0.47 24.98 8.88
CA GLY A 152 -0.76 24.20 8.79
C GLY A 152 -1.15 23.84 7.35
N LEU A 153 -0.27 24.05 6.37
CA LEU A 153 -0.51 23.69 4.98
C LEU A 153 -0.21 22.20 4.76
N ILE A 154 -1.01 21.57 3.93
CA ILE A 154 -0.84 20.16 3.57
C ILE A 154 0.36 20.04 2.63
N VAL A 155 1.37 19.29 3.07
CA VAL A 155 2.58 19.00 2.29
C VAL A 155 2.71 17.53 1.92
N GLY A 156 1.84 16.67 2.46
CA GLY A 156 1.71 15.30 1.99
C GLY A 156 0.37 14.66 2.37
N ALA A 157 -0.07 13.72 1.54
CA ALA A 157 -1.28 12.94 1.73
C ALA A 157 -1.09 11.58 1.06
N GLY A 158 -1.56 10.50 1.68
CA GLY A 158 -1.58 9.17 1.06
C GLY A 158 -0.21 8.70 0.55
N GLY A 159 0.87 9.04 1.24
CA GLY A 159 2.23 8.70 0.82
C GLY A 159 2.89 9.71 -0.13
N LEU A 160 2.13 10.53 -0.86
CA LEU A 160 2.66 11.57 -1.76
C LEU A 160 3.06 12.81 -0.95
N SER A 161 4.19 13.40 -1.30
CA SER A 161 4.74 14.59 -0.64
C SER A 161 5.20 15.63 -1.67
N SER A 162 4.87 16.90 -1.41
CA SER A 162 5.39 18.05 -2.16
C SER A 162 6.73 18.56 -1.62
N ILE A 163 7.20 18.03 -0.49
CA ILE A 163 8.50 18.35 0.11
C ILE A 163 9.46 17.14 0.07
N PRO A 164 10.78 17.37 0.06
CA PRO A 164 11.76 16.29 -0.06
C PRO A 164 11.68 15.19 1.00
N THR A 165 11.75 13.94 0.54
CA THR A 165 11.98 12.73 1.35
C THR A 165 13.07 11.88 0.70
N LYS A 166 13.33 10.66 1.22
CA LYS A 166 14.28 9.70 0.63
C LYS A 166 13.87 9.23 -0.78
N HIS A 167 12.58 9.21 -1.08
CA HIS A 167 12.06 8.64 -2.33
C HIS A 167 11.58 9.77 -3.24
N GLU A 168 12.37 10.13 -4.24
CA GLU A 168 11.98 11.13 -5.24
C GLU A 168 11.23 10.46 -6.38
N LEU A 169 10.16 11.10 -6.86
CA LEU A 169 9.31 10.64 -7.96
C LEU A 169 9.36 11.66 -9.10
N SER A 170 9.47 11.18 -10.33
CA SER A 170 9.20 11.93 -11.54
C SER A 170 7.96 11.33 -12.20
N VAL A 171 6.85 12.08 -12.17
CA VAL A 171 5.52 11.67 -12.65
C VAL A 171 4.98 12.77 -13.54
N ASP A 172 4.67 12.46 -14.80
CA ASP A 172 4.15 13.41 -15.79
C ASP A 172 4.96 14.73 -15.90
N GLY A 173 6.29 14.61 -15.82
CA GLY A 173 7.22 15.75 -15.88
C GLY A 173 7.27 16.62 -14.62
N ARG A 174 6.55 16.25 -13.56
CA ARG A 174 6.58 16.90 -12.25
C ARG A 174 7.37 16.07 -11.25
N ARG A 175 7.99 16.76 -10.30
CA ARG A 175 8.77 16.13 -9.22
C ARG A 175 7.96 16.13 -7.94
N PHE A 176 7.92 14.96 -7.29
CA PHE A 176 7.31 14.72 -6.00
C PHE A 176 8.21 13.85 -5.15
N TRP A 177 7.74 13.52 -3.95
CA TRP A 177 8.38 12.56 -3.08
C TRP A 177 7.37 11.57 -2.49
N ALA A 178 7.85 10.43 -2.03
CA ALA A 178 7.07 9.39 -1.35
C ALA A 178 7.59 9.13 0.06
N TRP A 179 6.72 8.77 1.01
CA TRP A 179 7.18 8.52 2.39
C TRP A 179 7.94 7.20 2.54
N CYS A 180 7.64 6.18 1.73
CA CYS A 180 8.32 4.90 1.75
C CYS A 180 8.34 4.19 0.39
N ALA A 181 9.05 3.05 0.32
CA ALA A 181 9.13 2.25 -0.90
C ALA A 181 7.78 1.67 -1.36
N PHE A 182 6.87 1.35 -0.43
CA PHE A 182 5.52 0.86 -0.77
C PHE A 182 4.69 1.95 -1.45
N ASP A 183 4.77 3.19 -0.96
CA ASP A 183 4.10 4.35 -1.55
C ASP A 183 4.57 4.59 -2.99
N VAL A 184 5.88 4.43 -3.27
CA VAL A 184 6.40 4.54 -4.64
C VAL A 184 5.66 3.58 -5.59
N ILE A 185 5.60 2.29 -5.24
CA ILE A 185 4.94 1.28 -6.10
C ILE A 185 3.44 1.55 -6.20
N GLY A 186 2.79 1.88 -5.08
CA GLY A 186 1.35 2.14 -5.01
C GLY A 186 0.93 3.36 -5.83
N ILE A 187 1.63 4.49 -5.68
CA ILE A 187 1.35 5.74 -6.39
C ILE A 187 1.51 5.55 -7.90
N PHE A 188 2.65 5.02 -8.37
CA PHE A 188 2.84 4.77 -9.80
C PHE A 188 1.77 3.80 -10.36
N GLY A 189 1.49 2.71 -9.63
CA GLY A 189 0.52 1.70 -10.03
C GLY A 189 -0.92 2.22 -10.12
N ALA A 190 -1.35 3.04 -9.17
CA ALA A 190 -2.69 3.62 -9.16
C ALA A 190 -2.86 4.70 -10.22
N LEU A 191 -1.87 5.56 -10.40
CA LEU A 191 -1.87 6.60 -11.43
C LEU A 191 -1.69 6.05 -12.84
N GLN A 192 -1.24 4.79 -12.97
CA GLN A 192 -0.81 4.21 -14.25
C GLN A 192 0.22 5.11 -14.96
N ALA A 193 1.06 5.79 -14.17
CA ALA A 193 1.98 6.79 -14.66
C ALA A 193 3.24 6.17 -15.25
N SER A 194 3.85 6.85 -16.23
CA SER A 194 5.20 6.53 -16.69
C SER A 194 6.18 7.55 -16.14
N GLY A 195 7.40 7.12 -15.81
CA GLY A 195 8.38 7.97 -15.18
C GLY A 195 9.44 7.17 -14.44
N PHE A 196 10.03 7.75 -13.41
CA PHE A 196 11.03 7.07 -12.59
C PHE A 196 10.97 7.50 -11.13
N ALA A 197 11.45 6.62 -10.24
CA ALA A 197 11.73 6.94 -8.85
C ALA A 197 13.22 6.82 -8.57
N ILE A 198 13.74 7.72 -7.74
CA ILE A 198 15.08 7.66 -7.18
C ILE A 198 14.97 7.37 -5.69
N SER A 199 15.75 6.39 -5.21
CA SER A 199 15.85 6.03 -3.80
C SER A 199 17.29 5.69 -3.42
N VAL A 200 17.48 5.21 -2.20
CA VAL A 200 18.77 4.84 -1.62
C VAL A 200 18.61 3.55 -0.82
N ASP A 201 19.49 2.58 -1.05
CA ASP A 201 19.61 1.40 -0.19
C ASP A 201 20.14 1.86 1.19
N PRO A 202 19.37 1.73 2.28
CA PRO A 202 19.75 2.30 3.56
C PRO A 202 20.91 1.54 4.25
N SER A 203 21.32 0.38 3.74
CA SER A 203 22.49 -0.33 4.26
C SER A 203 23.78 0.08 3.55
N THR A 204 23.73 0.27 2.23
CA THR A 204 24.93 0.52 1.41
C THR A 204 25.07 1.98 1.01
N MET A 205 24.02 2.78 1.19
CA MET A 205 23.88 4.14 0.68
C MET A 205 23.94 4.25 -0.85
N GLY A 206 23.86 3.12 -1.56
CA GLY A 206 23.83 3.09 -3.02
C GLY A 206 22.54 3.69 -3.59
N LYS A 207 22.67 4.51 -4.63
CA LYS A 207 21.54 5.08 -5.36
C LYS A 207 20.77 3.97 -6.08
N LEU A 208 19.46 3.96 -5.92
CA LEU A 208 18.54 3.04 -6.59
C LEU A 208 17.66 3.84 -7.55
N VAL A 209 17.43 3.30 -8.75
CA VAL A 209 16.53 3.90 -9.75
C VAL A 209 15.55 2.84 -10.21
N ILE A 210 14.27 3.19 -10.24
CA ILE A 210 13.19 2.33 -10.72
C ILE A 210 12.46 3.09 -11.81
N ASN A 211 12.43 2.53 -13.02
CA ASN A 211 11.66 3.09 -14.12
C ASN A 211 10.27 2.48 -14.12
N PHE A 212 9.25 3.27 -14.44
CA PHE A 212 7.87 2.83 -14.54
C PHE A 212 7.34 3.09 -15.95
N VAL A 213 6.63 2.10 -16.49
CA VAL A 213 5.89 2.20 -17.75
C VAL A 213 4.43 1.86 -17.45
N ARG A 214 3.54 2.85 -17.59
CA ARG A 214 2.10 2.72 -17.30
C ARG A 214 1.81 2.11 -15.92
N GLY A 215 2.53 2.58 -14.90
CA GLY A 215 2.43 2.13 -13.52
C GLY A 215 3.10 0.79 -13.19
N VAL A 216 3.79 0.18 -14.16
CA VAL A 216 4.52 -1.08 -13.99
C VAL A 216 6.02 -0.80 -13.91
N PRO A 217 6.71 -1.21 -12.83
CA PRO A 217 8.18 -1.21 -12.75
C PRO A 217 8.79 -1.99 -13.92
N HIS A 218 9.68 -1.35 -14.66
CA HIS A 218 10.38 -1.95 -15.80
C HIS A 218 11.70 -2.58 -15.33
N GLU A 219 11.82 -3.90 -15.48
CA GLU A 219 13.07 -4.69 -15.30
C GLU A 219 13.84 -4.33 -14.02
N THR A 220 13.36 -4.80 -12.87
CA THR A 220 14.01 -4.51 -11.58
C THR A 220 14.16 -5.76 -10.70
N GLU A 221 15.37 -5.97 -10.22
CA GLU A 221 15.72 -7.00 -9.22
C GLU A 221 15.64 -6.48 -7.78
N LEU A 222 15.20 -5.22 -7.61
CA LEU A 222 15.09 -4.61 -6.29
C LEU A 222 14.03 -5.32 -5.46
N LYS A 223 14.27 -5.29 -4.15
CA LYS A 223 13.33 -5.83 -3.16
C LYS A 223 12.87 -4.74 -2.23
N VAL A 224 11.66 -4.88 -1.72
CA VAL A 224 11.07 -4.01 -0.71
C VAL A 224 10.98 -4.77 0.60
N PHE A 225 11.56 -4.21 1.65
CA PHE A 225 11.34 -4.73 2.99
C PHE A 225 10.04 -4.14 3.55
N MET A 226 9.04 -4.99 3.78
CA MET A 226 7.77 -4.63 4.39
C MET A 226 7.81 -4.94 5.89
N ALA A 227 8.00 -3.91 6.71
CA ALA A 227 8.09 -4.02 8.16
C ALA A 227 6.74 -4.42 8.81
N ASP A 228 6.80 -5.10 9.95
CA ASP A 228 5.66 -5.28 10.85
C ASP A 228 5.11 -3.89 11.26
N ARG A 229 3.79 -3.74 11.15
CA ARG A 229 3.10 -2.52 11.60
C ARG A 229 2.48 -2.77 12.98
N PRO A 230 2.98 -2.13 14.05
CA PRO A 230 2.28 -2.13 15.34
C PRO A 230 0.97 -1.34 15.24
N ALA A 231 -0.07 -1.83 15.92
CA ALA A 231 -1.38 -1.19 15.93
C ALA A 231 -1.33 0.23 16.55
N GLY A 232 -2.15 1.15 16.03
CA GLY A 232 -2.36 2.47 16.61
C GLY A 232 -1.19 3.46 16.49
N ARG A 233 -0.18 3.18 15.65
CA ARG A 233 0.95 4.07 15.36
C ARG A 233 0.75 4.85 14.06
N SER A 234 1.32 6.05 14.00
CA SER A 234 1.24 6.95 12.84
C SER A 234 1.99 6.34 11.65
N VAL A 235 1.33 6.22 10.49
CA VAL A 235 1.93 5.58 9.30
C VAL A 235 3.20 6.32 8.87
N CYS A 236 3.09 7.60 8.54
CA CYS A 236 4.20 8.37 7.99
C CYS A 236 5.33 8.63 9.00
N HIS A 237 5.03 8.75 10.31
CA HIS A 237 6.05 9.05 11.33
C HIS A 237 6.70 7.80 11.92
N ASP A 238 5.95 6.73 12.18
CA ASP A 238 6.44 5.59 12.98
C ASP A 238 6.78 4.34 12.14
N TRP A 239 6.26 4.24 10.91
CA TRP A 239 6.32 3.03 10.09
C TRP A 239 6.96 3.24 8.71
N CYS A 240 6.62 4.29 7.97
CA CYS A 240 7.10 4.49 6.59
C CYS A 240 8.63 4.46 6.48
N TRP A 241 9.36 5.05 7.44
CA TRP A 241 10.83 5.01 7.43
C TRP A 241 11.42 3.59 7.49
N LYS A 242 10.63 2.62 7.96
CA LYS A 242 11.02 1.20 8.07
C LYS A 242 10.84 0.41 6.78
N VAL A 243 10.15 0.98 5.78
CA VAL A 243 9.81 0.32 4.52
C VAL A 243 10.66 0.88 3.39
N ASN A 244 11.68 0.13 2.97
CA ASN A 244 12.72 0.63 2.06
C ASN A 244 12.97 -0.34 0.90
N PHE A 245 13.50 0.20 -0.21
CA PHE A 245 14.09 -0.59 -1.28
C PHE A 245 15.49 -1.07 -0.89
N PHE A 246 15.87 -2.24 -1.39
CA PHE A 246 17.18 -2.83 -1.20
C PHE A 246 17.71 -3.39 -2.52
N SER A 247 19.00 -3.17 -2.74
CA SER A 247 19.76 -3.73 -3.87
C SER A 247 19.97 -5.24 -3.76
N SER A 248 19.89 -5.80 -2.56
CA SER A 248 20.13 -7.22 -2.31
C SER A 248 19.45 -7.71 -1.04
N LYS A 249 19.33 -9.04 -0.90
CA LYS A 249 18.84 -9.66 0.34
C LYS A 249 19.79 -9.41 1.51
N SER A 250 21.10 -9.47 1.29
CA SER A 250 22.11 -9.25 2.33
C SER A 250 22.10 -7.82 2.86
N SER A 251 21.89 -6.80 2.01
CA SER A 251 21.74 -5.42 2.47
C SER A 251 20.48 -5.22 3.31
N ALA A 252 19.36 -5.84 2.92
CA ALA A 252 18.13 -5.83 3.72
C ALA A 252 18.33 -6.50 5.10
N GLU A 253 18.96 -7.66 5.16
CA GLU A 253 19.21 -8.39 6.40
C GLU A 253 20.16 -7.63 7.35
N ALA A 254 21.23 -7.04 6.80
CA ALA A 254 22.15 -6.22 7.58
C ALA A 254 21.45 -5.01 8.21
N TRP A 255 20.65 -4.29 7.42
CA TRP A 255 19.93 -3.11 7.89
C TRP A 255 18.84 -3.45 8.90
N THR A 256 18.03 -4.49 8.67
CA THR A 256 16.95 -4.88 9.59
C THR A 256 17.50 -5.36 10.93
N LYS A 257 18.61 -6.12 10.92
CA LYS A 257 19.31 -6.54 12.14
C LYS A 257 19.85 -5.35 12.92
N ALA A 258 20.52 -4.41 12.25
CA ALA A 258 21.07 -3.21 12.89
C ALA A 258 19.98 -2.35 13.54
N ASN A 259 18.81 -2.26 12.93
CA ASN A 259 17.68 -1.45 13.41
C ASN A 259 16.67 -2.22 14.27
N ARG A 260 16.86 -3.53 14.47
CA ARG A 260 15.94 -4.43 15.21
C ARG A 260 14.50 -4.37 14.66
N ILE A 261 14.36 -4.43 13.34
CA ILE A 261 13.06 -4.37 12.67
C ILE A 261 12.67 -5.75 12.17
N THR A 262 11.44 -6.17 12.46
CA THR A 262 10.83 -7.40 11.95
C THR A 262 9.94 -7.11 10.74
N GLY A 263 9.83 -8.07 9.83
CA GLY A 263 9.10 -7.90 8.57
C GLY A 263 9.50 -8.95 7.54
N SER A 264 9.09 -8.72 6.30
CA SER A 264 9.35 -9.62 5.17
C SER A 264 10.00 -8.86 4.02
N LEU A 265 10.99 -9.48 3.38
CA LEU A 265 11.55 -8.98 2.12
C LEU A 265 10.72 -9.53 0.95
N ILE A 266 10.22 -8.65 0.10
CA ILE A 266 9.29 -8.97 -1.00
C ILE A 266 9.90 -8.41 -2.30
N SER A 267 9.86 -9.17 -3.39
CA SER A 267 10.19 -8.62 -4.71
C SER A 267 9.23 -7.49 -5.09
N VAL A 268 9.71 -6.55 -5.92
CA VAL A 268 8.85 -5.48 -6.45
C VAL A 268 7.65 -6.06 -7.22
N GLU A 269 7.87 -7.12 -8.01
CA GLU A 269 6.81 -7.81 -8.76
C GLU A 269 5.69 -8.33 -7.85
N ASN A 270 6.02 -9.12 -6.83
CA ASN A 270 5.01 -9.69 -5.93
C ASN A 270 4.30 -8.64 -5.06
N LEU A 271 4.89 -7.44 -4.88
CA LEU A 271 4.30 -6.35 -4.13
C LEU A 271 3.26 -5.56 -4.93
N MET A 272 3.39 -5.52 -6.26
CA MET A 272 2.63 -4.63 -7.14
C MET A 272 1.11 -4.71 -6.95
N ALA A 273 0.56 -5.92 -6.93
CA ALA A 273 -0.89 -6.11 -6.90
C ALA A 273 -1.51 -5.50 -5.63
N ALA A 274 -0.92 -5.80 -4.46
CA ALA A 274 -1.36 -5.26 -3.19
C ALA A 274 -1.10 -3.74 -3.09
N ALA A 275 0.04 -3.25 -3.59
CA ALA A 275 0.36 -1.83 -3.62
C ALA A 275 -0.65 -1.04 -4.46
N ARG A 276 -0.91 -1.48 -5.70
CA ARG A 276 -1.90 -0.83 -6.57
C ARG A 276 -3.29 -0.82 -5.94
N GLN A 277 -3.69 -1.93 -5.29
CA GLN A 277 -4.98 -2.01 -4.61
C GLN A 277 -5.09 -1.00 -3.46
N ALA A 278 -4.04 -0.87 -2.65
CA ALA A 278 -4.03 0.06 -1.51
C ALA A 278 -4.23 1.54 -1.94
N TRP A 279 -3.77 1.92 -3.14
CA TRP A 279 -3.96 3.25 -3.73
C TRP A 279 -5.11 3.33 -4.75
N SER A 280 -5.96 2.30 -4.87
CA SER A 280 -6.99 2.24 -5.91
C SER A 280 -7.94 3.44 -5.92
N ARG A 281 -8.20 4.06 -4.75
CA ARG A 281 -9.04 5.26 -4.61
C ARG A 281 -8.38 6.52 -5.18
N HIS A 282 -7.05 6.58 -5.18
CA HIS A 282 -6.24 7.70 -5.65
C HIS A 282 -6.02 7.71 -7.17
N GLY A 283 -6.23 6.58 -7.85
CA GLY A 283 -6.08 6.50 -9.32
C GLY A 283 -7.26 7.08 -10.10
N THR A 284 -8.39 7.34 -9.45
CA THR A 284 -9.62 7.77 -10.13
C THR A 284 -9.58 9.27 -10.38
N GLN A 285 -9.18 9.69 -11.58
CA GLN A 285 -9.54 11.03 -12.04
C GLN A 285 -11.07 11.09 -12.11
N ARG A 286 -11.70 11.96 -11.31
CA ARG A 286 -13.11 12.31 -11.54
C ARG A 286 -13.20 12.83 -12.97
N LYS A 287 -13.88 12.10 -13.84
CA LYS A 287 -14.31 12.64 -15.13
C LYS A 287 -15.20 13.84 -14.80
N ASN A 288 -14.74 15.03 -15.17
CA ASN A 288 -15.57 16.24 -15.20
C ASN A 288 -16.76 16.02 -16.15
#